data_AF-A0A3S4ZRQ2-F1
#
_entry.id   AF-A0A3S4ZRQ2-F1
#
_cell.length_a   1.000
_cell.length_b   1.000
_cell.length_c   1.000
_cell.angle_alpha   90.00
_cell.angle_beta   90.00
_cell.angle_gamma   90.00
#
_symmetry.space_group_name_H-M   'P 1'
#
loop_
_entity.id
_entity.type
_entity.pdbx_description
1 polymer ?
#
loop_
_entity_poly.entity_id
_entity_poly.type
_entity_poly.pdbx_seq_one_letter_code
_entity_poly.pdbx_strand_id
1 'polypeptide(L)'
;MKRKILAAALLLLLLFSGTSLAQGDIRLWIYGDYIESDVAPYIKNDRTMVPLRVISEELDKDVIWVPEYRSVVIGNTYNDFEDAVIFRIGDRNLYHADGYIMAKLDAPPEIRGDRTFVPLRAVAEALQMEIGWDGAHRTVYIGSDYRPPKYDRRQMHLRIEGKDYPILVQYQGEELYGELTAVADAFGYRLTYETAPYGGEGTAGYLTQPNGRKILAWYSVRVDGIDFSNNPETRSLIKLHGRDFISMSILADALHMYYAEDSEAGIITLTPDTRNEECPIIFHDPADTSSDYVKTPASSIKIRYQNGRYELIGMEEYGVHTIKEFQNSFYFDESGNFTLDKMNKFKGEARLLFDHNYYLLSRNEGYVFSNASG
;
A
#
# COMPACT_ATOMS: atom_id res chain seq x y z
N MET A 1 -31.27 -61.35 -15.02
CA MET A 1 -31.25 -59.94 -15.48
C MET A 1 -31.24 -58.93 -14.33
N LYS A 2 -32.13 -59.04 -13.32
CA LYS A 2 -32.25 -58.05 -12.22
C LYS A 2 -30.95 -57.73 -11.46
N ARG A 3 -30.09 -58.72 -11.17
CA ARG A 3 -28.78 -58.51 -10.50
C ARG A 3 -27.75 -57.73 -11.35
N LYS A 4 -27.81 -57.88 -12.68
CA LYS A 4 -26.91 -57.16 -13.61
C LYS A 4 -27.34 -55.70 -13.79
N ILE A 5 -28.66 -55.44 -13.75
CA ILE A 5 -29.22 -54.08 -13.79
C ILE A 5 -28.87 -53.31 -12.50
N LEU A 6 -28.95 -53.98 -11.34
CA LEU A 6 -28.58 -53.36 -10.06
C LEU A 6 -27.08 -53.01 -10.00
N ALA A 7 -26.21 -53.87 -10.52
CA ALA A 7 -24.78 -53.62 -10.59
C ALA A 7 -24.43 -52.47 -11.54
N ALA A 8 -25.12 -52.36 -12.69
CA ALA A 8 -24.95 -51.26 -13.63
C ALA A 8 -25.44 -49.92 -13.04
N ALA A 9 -26.54 -49.91 -12.30
CA ALA A 9 -27.04 -48.70 -11.63
C ALA A 9 -26.11 -48.23 -10.49
N LEU A 10 -25.50 -49.17 -9.74
CA LEU A 10 -24.52 -48.86 -8.70
C LEU A 10 -23.21 -48.31 -9.29
N LEU A 11 -22.78 -48.85 -10.44
CA LEU A 11 -21.61 -48.37 -11.17
C LEU A 11 -21.85 -46.95 -11.73
N LEU A 12 -23.07 -46.66 -12.19
CA LEU A 12 -23.45 -45.33 -12.67
C LEU A 12 -23.47 -44.28 -11.55
N LEU A 13 -23.89 -44.66 -10.34
CA LEU A 13 -23.87 -43.80 -9.14
C LEU A 13 -22.43 -43.48 -8.67
N LEU A 14 -21.48 -44.40 -8.85
CA LEU A 14 -20.06 -44.16 -8.53
C LEU A 14 -19.39 -43.21 -9.53
N LEU A 15 -19.88 -43.16 -10.78
CA LEU A 15 -19.43 -42.19 -11.80
C LEU A 15 -19.96 -40.77 -11.55
N PHE A 16 -20.93 -40.60 -10.65
CA PHE A 16 -21.41 -39.31 -10.13
C PHE A 16 -20.77 -38.95 -8.78
N SER A 17 -19.54 -39.41 -8.53
CA SER A 17 -18.71 -38.84 -7.46
C SER A 17 -18.39 -37.39 -7.84
N GLY A 18 -19.31 -36.47 -7.49
CA GLY A 18 -19.15 -35.06 -7.72
C GLY A 18 -17.80 -34.63 -7.16
N THR A 19 -16.93 -34.13 -8.03
CA THR A 19 -15.75 -33.39 -7.60
C THR A 19 -16.28 -32.18 -6.83
N SER A 20 -16.29 -32.26 -5.50
CA SER A 20 -16.44 -31.09 -4.66
C SER A 20 -15.18 -30.27 -4.89
N LEU A 21 -15.25 -29.31 -5.82
CA LEU A 21 -14.26 -28.27 -5.91
C LEU A 21 -14.38 -27.51 -4.58
N ALA A 22 -13.34 -27.61 -3.76
CA ALA A 22 -13.24 -26.80 -2.54
C ALA A 22 -13.42 -25.34 -2.97
N GLN A 23 -14.52 -24.73 -2.53
CA GLN A 23 -14.82 -23.36 -2.84
C GLN A 23 -13.75 -22.50 -2.16
N GLY A 24 -13.04 -21.66 -2.92
CA GLY A 24 -11.92 -20.86 -2.39
C GLY A 24 -12.30 -20.03 -1.16
N ASP A 25 -11.30 -19.60 -0.39
CA ASP A 25 -11.54 -18.83 0.83
C ASP A 25 -12.28 -17.51 0.55
N ILE A 26 -12.99 -17.02 1.56
CA ILE A 26 -13.69 -15.74 1.47
C ILE A 26 -12.67 -14.62 1.65
N ARG A 27 -12.69 -13.66 0.73
CA ARG A 27 -11.85 -12.46 0.76
C ARG A 27 -12.53 -11.35 1.57
N LEU A 28 -11.72 -10.53 2.22
CA LEU A 28 -12.15 -9.34 2.95
C LEU A 28 -11.61 -8.09 2.26
N TRP A 29 -12.48 -7.10 2.09
CA TRP A 29 -12.13 -5.81 1.50
C TRP A 29 -12.68 -4.69 2.38
N ILE A 30 -11.88 -3.71 2.77
CA ILE A 30 -12.31 -2.63 3.65
C ILE A 30 -11.79 -1.32 3.07
N TYR A 31 -12.68 -0.37 2.80
CA TYR A 31 -12.36 0.96 2.28
C TYR A 31 -11.37 0.93 1.11
N GLY A 32 -11.71 0.14 0.09
CA GLY A 32 -10.89 0.00 -1.11
C GLY A 32 -9.66 -0.91 -0.94
N ASP A 33 -9.31 -1.35 0.27
CA ASP A 33 -8.14 -2.19 0.50
C ASP A 33 -8.49 -3.69 0.66
N TYR A 34 -7.70 -4.56 0.02
CA TYR A 34 -7.70 -5.99 0.30
C TYR A 34 -7.02 -6.27 1.63
N ILE A 35 -7.77 -6.88 2.55
CA ILE A 35 -7.34 -7.16 3.90
C ILE A 35 -6.94 -8.62 4.03
N GLU A 36 -5.66 -8.85 4.33
CA GLU A 36 -5.19 -10.18 4.67
C GLU A 36 -5.58 -10.52 6.11
N SER A 37 -6.13 -11.71 6.30
CA SER A 37 -6.42 -12.25 7.62
C SER A 37 -5.65 -13.53 7.84
N ASP A 38 -5.10 -13.68 9.05
CA ASP A 38 -4.49 -14.91 9.55
C ASP A 38 -5.50 -16.07 9.68
N VAL A 39 -6.80 -15.77 9.72
CA VAL A 39 -7.90 -16.74 9.72
C VAL A 39 -9.00 -16.35 8.75
N ALA A 40 -9.23 -17.19 7.73
CA ALA A 40 -10.21 -16.89 6.69
C ALA A 40 -11.64 -16.70 7.25
N PRO A 41 -12.38 -15.67 6.80
CA PRO A 41 -13.81 -15.58 6.98
C PRO A 41 -14.52 -16.83 6.42
N TYR A 42 -15.70 -17.16 6.94
CA TYR A 42 -16.47 -18.30 6.47
C TYR A 42 -17.97 -18.02 6.49
N ILE A 43 -18.74 -18.78 5.70
CA ILE A 43 -20.20 -18.72 5.74
C ILE A 43 -20.73 -19.77 6.71
N LYS A 44 -21.63 -19.35 7.61
CA LYS A 44 -22.39 -20.23 8.50
C LYS A 44 -23.83 -19.74 8.57
N ASN A 45 -24.79 -20.62 8.29
CA ASN A 45 -26.22 -20.29 8.26
C ASN A 45 -26.52 -19.05 7.40
N ASP A 46 -25.98 -19.00 6.18
CA ASP A 46 -26.12 -17.88 5.24
C ASP A 46 -25.64 -16.53 5.79
N ARG A 47 -24.67 -16.54 6.72
CA ARG A 47 -24.00 -15.36 7.22
C ARG A 47 -22.50 -15.49 7.12
N THR A 48 -21.86 -14.44 6.62
CA THR A 48 -20.41 -14.32 6.58
C THR A 48 -19.92 -13.95 7.98
N MET A 49 -19.18 -14.89 8.58
CA MET A 49 -18.52 -14.77 9.87
C MET A 49 -17.11 -14.26 9.63
N VAL A 50 -16.77 -13.11 10.21
CA VAL A 50 -15.47 -12.44 10.05
C VAL A 50 -14.72 -12.39 11.38
N PRO A 51 -13.38 -12.49 11.39
CA PRO A 51 -12.58 -12.31 12.59
C PRO A 51 -12.69 -10.86 13.08
N LEU A 52 -13.24 -10.65 14.28
CA LEU A 52 -13.56 -9.30 14.76
C LEU A 52 -12.33 -8.40 14.85
N ARG A 53 -11.18 -8.94 15.27
CA ARG A 53 -9.93 -8.19 15.43
C ARG A 53 -9.41 -7.60 14.12
N VAL A 54 -9.49 -8.37 13.03
CA VAL A 54 -9.05 -7.89 11.72
C VAL A 54 -9.92 -6.73 11.26
N ILE A 55 -11.24 -6.83 11.46
CA ILE A 55 -12.14 -5.73 11.13
C ILE A 55 -11.84 -4.52 12.01
N SER A 56 -11.69 -4.68 13.33
CA SER A 56 -11.51 -3.55 14.23
C SER A 56 -10.22 -2.77 13.98
N GLU A 57 -9.13 -3.45 13.65
CA GLU A 57 -7.83 -2.83 13.39
C GLU A 57 -7.91 -1.90 12.16
N GLU A 58 -8.55 -2.36 11.08
CA GLU A 58 -8.77 -1.55 9.88
C GLU A 58 -9.74 -0.37 10.10
N LEU A 59 -10.55 -0.42 11.16
CA LEU A 59 -11.51 0.62 11.51
C LEU A 59 -11.02 1.55 12.63
N ASP A 60 -9.76 1.41 13.03
CA ASP A 60 -9.16 2.15 14.14
C ASP A 60 -10.01 2.04 15.42
N LYS A 61 -10.45 0.82 15.73
CA LYS A 61 -11.23 0.48 16.93
C LYS A 61 -10.46 -0.46 17.84
N ASP A 62 -10.58 -0.22 19.14
CA ASP A 62 -10.05 -1.12 20.15
C ASP A 62 -10.91 -2.37 20.29
N VAL A 63 -10.29 -3.47 20.70
CA VAL A 63 -10.98 -4.73 21.03
C VAL A 63 -10.52 -5.25 22.39
N ILE A 64 -11.46 -5.33 23.32
CA ILE A 64 -11.24 -5.84 24.68
C ILE A 64 -12.02 -7.14 24.87
N TRP A 65 -11.31 -8.21 25.20
CA TRP A 65 -11.93 -9.45 25.66
C TRP A 65 -12.22 -9.38 27.16
N VAL A 66 -13.45 -9.70 27.57
CA VAL A 66 -13.90 -9.75 28.96
C VAL A 66 -14.26 -11.20 29.32
N PRO A 67 -13.31 -11.96 29.92
CA PRO A 67 -13.48 -13.38 30.18
C PRO A 67 -14.69 -13.70 31.07
N GLU A 68 -14.90 -12.90 32.12
CA GLU A 68 -15.95 -13.10 33.12
C GLU A 68 -17.35 -13.21 32.50
N TYR A 69 -17.58 -12.41 31.44
CA TYR A 69 -18.85 -12.38 30.71
C TYR A 69 -18.80 -13.08 29.36
N ARG A 70 -17.69 -13.74 29.03
CA ARG A 70 -17.42 -14.31 27.70
C ARG A 70 -17.85 -13.35 26.59
N SER A 71 -17.38 -12.11 26.69
CA SER A 71 -17.82 -11.01 25.84
C SER A 71 -16.63 -10.31 25.21
N VAL A 72 -16.82 -9.77 24.02
CA VAL A 72 -15.86 -8.88 23.38
C VAL A 72 -16.49 -7.50 23.23
N VAL A 73 -15.75 -6.48 23.64
CA VAL A 73 -16.11 -5.07 23.52
C VAL A 73 -15.30 -4.49 22.37
N ILE A 74 -15.95 -3.75 21.48
CA ILE A 74 -15.33 -3.02 20.38
C ILE A 74 -15.79 -1.57 20.38
N GLY A 75 -14.89 -0.61 20.20
CA GLY A 75 -15.19 0.82 20.21
C GLY A 75 -13.93 1.67 20.44
N ASN A 76 -14.11 2.97 20.68
CA ASN A 76 -13.01 3.84 21.15
C ASN A 76 -12.88 3.69 22.68
N THR A 77 -12.18 2.67 23.15
CA THR A 77 -12.21 2.30 24.58
C THR A 77 -11.30 3.17 25.45
N TYR A 78 -10.51 4.04 24.82
CA TYR A 78 -9.54 4.90 25.50
C TYR A 78 -10.11 6.27 25.94
N ASN A 79 -11.09 6.81 25.22
CA ASN A 79 -11.59 8.18 25.42
C ASN A 79 -12.95 8.23 26.13
N ASP A 80 -13.96 7.57 25.57
CA ASP A 80 -15.24 7.33 26.21
C ASP A 80 -15.86 6.07 25.60
N PHE A 81 -16.44 5.21 26.43
CA PHE A 81 -17.12 4.00 25.95
C PHE A 81 -18.45 4.32 25.25
N GLU A 82 -18.66 5.56 24.76
CA GLU A 82 -19.93 6.06 24.24
C GLU A 82 -20.34 5.35 22.95
N ASP A 83 -19.38 4.97 22.11
CA ASP A 83 -19.65 4.21 20.88
C ASP A 83 -19.32 2.71 21.02
N ALA A 84 -19.04 2.23 22.24
CA ALA A 84 -18.64 0.84 22.43
C ALA A 84 -19.84 -0.11 22.35
N VAL A 85 -19.66 -1.20 21.61
CA VAL A 85 -20.64 -2.28 21.50
C VAL A 85 -20.06 -3.59 22.02
N ILE A 86 -20.94 -4.44 22.56
CA ILE A 86 -20.57 -5.68 23.21
C ILE A 86 -21.22 -6.86 22.48
N PHE A 87 -20.36 -7.78 22.05
CA PHE A 87 -20.75 -9.08 21.51
C PHE A 87 -20.54 -10.15 22.59
N ARG A 88 -21.63 -10.82 23.01
CA ARG A 88 -21.55 -11.96 23.93
C ARG A 88 -21.50 -13.26 23.15
N ILE A 89 -20.54 -14.14 23.46
CA ILE A 89 -20.37 -15.40 22.74
C ILE A 89 -21.61 -16.28 22.91
N GLY A 90 -22.19 -16.73 21.79
CA GLY A 90 -23.40 -17.56 21.75
C GLY A 90 -24.72 -16.77 21.86
N ASP A 91 -24.67 -15.47 22.14
CA ASP A 91 -25.86 -14.62 22.24
C ASP A 91 -26.22 -14.01 20.88
N ARG A 92 -27.52 -13.84 20.63
CA ARG A 92 -28.00 -13.14 19.43
C ARG A 92 -28.33 -11.68 19.69
N ASN A 93 -28.03 -11.13 20.85
CA ASN A 93 -28.18 -9.71 21.10
C ASN A 93 -26.84 -8.99 20.91
N LEU A 94 -26.89 -7.86 20.20
CA LEU A 94 -25.86 -6.84 20.24
C LEU A 94 -26.20 -5.86 21.35
N TYR A 95 -25.24 -5.54 22.20
CA TYR A 95 -25.42 -4.63 23.32
C TYR A 95 -24.62 -3.35 23.12
N HIS A 96 -25.15 -2.24 23.60
CA HIS A 96 -24.37 -1.03 23.85
C HIS A 96 -23.54 -1.21 25.13
N ALA A 97 -22.50 -0.39 25.34
CA ALA A 97 -21.65 -0.42 26.53
C ALA A 97 -22.42 -0.21 27.84
N ASP A 98 -23.54 0.51 27.81
CA ASP A 98 -24.44 0.71 28.97
C ASP A 98 -25.32 -0.52 29.29
N GLY A 99 -25.28 -1.56 28.45
CA GLY A 99 -25.99 -2.83 28.64
C GLY A 99 -27.36 -2.94 27.97
N TYR A 100 -27.87 -1.91 27.28
CA TYR A 100 -29.12 -2.04 26.52
C TYR A 100 -28.90 -2.79 25.20
N ILE A 101 -29.94 -3.51 24.75
CA ILE A 101 -29.92 -4.26 23.50
C ILE A 101 -30.09 -3.28 22.33
N MET A 102 -29.09 -3.18 21.47
CA MET A 102 -29.12 -2.33 20.27
C MET A 102 -29.80 -3.04 19.09
N ALA A 103 -29.50 -4.32 18.91
CA ALA A 103 -29.96 -5.08 17.75
C ALA A 103 -30.00 -6.59 18.04
N LYS A 104 -30.69 -7.32 17.15
CA LYS A 104 -30.70 -8.77 17.15
C LYS A 104 -29.86 -9.29 15.98
N LEU A 105 -28.88 -10.11 16.30
CA LEU A 105 -27.95 -10.73 15.39
C LEU A 105 -28.58 -11.92 14.66
N ASP A 106 -28.34 -11.96 13.36
CA ASP A 106 -28.75 -13.07 12.51
C ASP A 106 -28.01 -14.38 12.83
N ALA A 107 -26.79 -14.30 13.36
CA ALA A 107 -26.04 -15.43 13.89
C ALA A 107 -25.29 -14.99 15.16
N PRO A 108 -25.14 -15.86 16.16
CA PRO A 108 -24.43 -15.50 17.38
C PRO A 108 -22.92 -15.40 17.12
N PRO A 109 -22.19 -14.50 17.81
CA PRO A 109 -20.74 -14.50 17.86
C PRO A 109 -20.21 -15.82 18.39
N GLU A 110 -19.07 -16.28 17.87
CA GLU A 110 -18.47 -17.53 18.30
C GLU A 110 -16.95 -17.46 18.36
N ILE A 111 -16.38 -18.34 19.17
CA ILE A 111 -14.94 -18.53 19.25
C ILE A 111 -14.61 -19.78 18.42
N ARG A 112 -13.70 -19.63 17.46
CA ARG A 112 -13.15 -20.74 16.67
C ARG A 112 -11.63 -20.68 16.73
N GLY A 113 -11.01 -21.70 17.33
CA GLY A 113 -9.61 -21.61 17.75
C GLY A 113 -9.46 -20.49 18.78
N ASP A 114 -8.51 -19.59 18.56
CA ASP A 114 -8.24 -18.42 19.43
C ASP A 114 -8.71 -17.10 18.81
N ARG A 115 -9.78 -17.15 18.01
CA ARG A 115 -10.33 -15.99 17.30
C ARG A 115 -11.83 -15.89 17.53
N THR A 116 -12.30 -14.68 17.80
CA THR A 116 -13.72 -14.37 17.90
C THR A 116 -14.24 -13.97 16.52
N PHE A 117 -15.26 -14.69 16.07
CA PHE A 117 -15.95 -14.44 14.82
C PHE A 117 -17.33 -13.84 15.09
N VAL A 118 -17.67 -12.82 14.30
CA VAL A 118 -18.95 -12.14 14.35
C VAL A 118 -19.58 -12.10 12.96
N PRO A 119 -20.91 -12.00 12.85
CA PRO A 119 -21.53 -11.73 11.56
C PRO A 119 -21.10 -10.34 11.07
N LEU A 120 -20.57 -10.22 9.85
CA LEU A 120 -20.08 -8.92 9.36
C LEU A 120 -21.17 -7.84 9.41
N ARG A 121 -22.41 -8.19 9.04
CA ARG A 121 -23.56 -7.28 9.08
C ARG A 121 -23.74 -6.64 10.46
N ALA A 122 -23.49 -7.39 11.53
CA ALA A 122 -23.62 -6.86 12.87
C ALA A 122 -22.62 -5.75 13.17
N VAL A 123 -21.37 -5.92 12.70
CA VAL A 123 -20.32 -4.90 12.84
C VAL A 123 -20.68 -3.67 12.00
N ALA A 124 -21.12 -3.90 10.76
CA ALA A 124 -21.54 -2.83 9.86
C ALA A 124 -22.72 -2.01 10.41
N GLU A 125 -23.76 -2.68 10.92
CA GLU A 125 -24.91 -1.99 11.52
C GLU A 125 -24.52 -1.24 12.79
N ALA A 126 -23.71 -1.83 13.65
CA ALA A 126 -23.23 -1.20 14.88
C ALA A 126 -22.43 0.08 14.61
N LEU A 127 -21.62 0.06 13.56
CA LEU A 127 -20.69 1.13 13.20
C LEU A 127 -21.20 1.99 12.03
N GLN A 128 -22.47 1.84 11.62
CA GLN A 128 -23.12 2.59 10.54
C GLN A 128 -22.37 2.55 9.19
N MET A 129 -21.88 1.38 8.82
CA MET A 129 -21.04 1.16 7.64
C MET A 129 -21.83 0.52 6.51
N GLU A 130 -21.48 0.87 5.28
CA GLU A 130 -21.96 0.16 4.09
C GLU A 130 -21.19 -1.15 3.91
N ILE A 131 -21.91 -2.25 3.63
CA ILE A 131 -21.29 -3.55 3.32
C ILE A 131 -21.93 -4.19 2.10
N GLY A 132 -21.18 -5.08 1.46
CA GLY A 132 -21.73 -5.95 0.44
C GLY A 132 -21.01 -7.27 0.27
N TRP A 133 -21.57 -8.07 -0.64
CA TRP A 133 -21.06 -9.39 -0.99
C TRP A 133 -20.94 -9.48 -2.51
N ASP A 134 -19.72 -9.74 -2.96
CA ASP A 134 -19.42 -10.07 -4.34
C ASP A 134 -19.31 -11.59 -4.48
N GLY A 135 -20.36 -12.20 -5.03
CA GLY A 135 -20.40 -13.64 -5.25
C GLY A 135 -19.46 -14.15 -6.32
N ALA A 136 -19.10 -13.32 -7.32
CA ALA A 136 -18.20 -13.71 -8.39
C ALA A 136 -16.76 -13.82 -7.86
N HIS A 137 -16.36 -12.85 -7.03
CA HIS A 137 -15.03 -12.81 -6.43
C HIS A 137 -14.98 -13.42 -5.02
N ARG A 138 -16.10 -13.91 -4.48
CA ARG A 138 -16.21 -14.41 -3.09
C ARG A 138 -15.64 -13.43 -2.07
N THR A 139 -15.92 -12.16 -2.29
CA THR A 139 -15.40 -11.06 -1.48
C THR A 139 -16.52 -10.48 -0.66
N VAL A 140 -16.29 -10.34 0.64
CA VAL A 140 -17.10 -9.50 1.50
C VAL A 140 -16.41 -8.15 1.64
N TYR A 141 -17.14 -7.06 1.49
CA TYR A 141 -16.56 -5.74 1.50
C TYR A 141 -17.28 -4.77 2.45
N ILE A 142 -16.52 -3.81 2.98
CA ILE A 142 -16.99 -2.67 3.76
C ILE A 142 -16.57 -1.38 3.06
N GLY A 143 -17.48 -0.41 2.95
CA GLY A 143 -17.30 0.83 2.20
C GLY A 143 -17.94 0.81 0.82
N SER A 144 -18.14 2.00 0.25
CA SER A 144 -18.75 2.22 -1.07
C SER A 144 -17.73 2.25 -2.22
N ASP A 145 -16.44 2.24 -1.86
CA ASP A 145 -15.28 2.26 -2.73
C ASP A 145 -14.79 0.86 -3.12
N TYR A 146 -15.51 -0.19 -2.71
CA TYR A 146 -15.25 -1.54 -3.23
C TYR A 146 -15.39 -1.54 -4.74
N ARG A 147 -14.25 -1.71 -5.41
CA ARG A 147 -14.19 -2.01 -6.83
C ARG A 147 -13.75 -3.46 -6.95
N PRO A 148 -14.59 -4.34 -7.48
CA PRO A 148 -14.16 -5.72 -7.70
C PRO A 148 -12.88 -5.68 -8.54
N PRO A 149 -11.85 -6.47 -8.18
CA PRO A 149 -10.65 -6.57 -9.00
C PRO A 149 -11.08 -6.88 -10.42
N LYS A 150 -10.83 -5.95 -11.36
CA LYS A 150 -11.26 -6.09 -12.75
C LYS A 150 -10.68 -7.38 -13.37
N TYR A 151 -9.57 -7.84 -12.78
CA TYR A 151 -8.96 -9.12 -13.02
C TYR A 151 -8.54 -9.74 -11.69
N ASP A 152 -8.99 -10.96 -11.40
CA ASP A 152 -8.26 -11.86 -10.48
C ASP A 152 -6.98 -12.40 -11.18
N ARG A 153 -6.33 -11.56 -11.98
CA ARG A 153 -5.04 -11.84 -12.57
C ARG A 153 -4.02 -11.34 -11.57
N ARG A 154 -3.83 -12.14 -10.51
CA ARG A 154 -2.67 -12.04 -9.63
C ARG A 154 -1.34 -12.16 -10.39
N GLN A 155 -1.35 -12.43 -11.69
CA GLN A 155 -0.18 -12.53 -12.55
C GLN A 155 -0.36 -11.67 -13.81
N MET A 156 0.52 -10.70 -13.98
CA MET A 156 0.65 -9.84 -15.17
C MET A 156 2.07 -9.95 -15.74
N HIS A 157 2.37 -9.21 -16.80
CA HIS A 157 3.71 -9.03 -17.32
C HIS A 157 4.16 -7.57 -17.13
N LEU A 158 5.31 -7.38 -16.49
CA LEU A 158 6.02 -6.11 -16.47
C LEU A 158 6.89 -6.02 -17.73
N ARG A 159 6.58 -5.07 -18.60
CA ARG A 159 7.30 -4.77 -19.82
C ARG A 159 8.29 -3.64 -19.58
N ILE A 160 9.57 -3.95 -19.74
CA ILE A 160 10.69 -2.98 -19.67
C ILE A 160 11.53 -3.16 -20.92
N GLU A 161 11.76 -2.07 -21.66
CA GLU A 161 12.57 -2.07 -22.90
C GLU A 161 12.15 -3.15 -23.92
N GLY A 162 10.84 -3.43 -24.01
CA GLY A 162 10.27 -4.43 -24.92
C GLY A 162 10.43 -5.89 -24.48
N LYS A 163 10.96 -6.16 -23.29
CA LYS A 163 10.98 -7.49 -22.67
C LYS A 163 9.90 -7.61 -21.61
N ASP A 164 9.23 -8.76 -21.59
CA ASP A 164 8.14 -9.07 -20.67
C ASP A 164 8.62 -9.98 -19.54
N TYR A 165 8.37 -9.56 -18.30
CA TYR A 165 8.72 -10.29 -17.09
C TYR A 165 7.43 -10.65 -16.33
N PRO A 166 7.21 -11.92 -15.99
CA PRO A 166 6.04 -12.28 -15.19
C PRO A 166 6.15 -11.64 -13.81
N ILE A 167 5.07 -11.00 -13.37
CA ILE A 167 5.00 -10.32 -12.08
C ILE A 167 3.69 -10.66 -11.38
N LEU A 168 3.78 -10.96 -10.09
CA LEU A 168 2.59 -11.05 -9.27
C LEU A 168 2.10 -9.65 -8.91
N VAL A 169 0.80 -9.41 -9.00
CA VAL A 169 0.22 -8.09 -8.76
C VAL A 169 -0.97 -8.15 -7.81
N GLN A 170 -1.22 -7.02 -7.15
CA GLN A 170 -2.37 -6.81 -6.29
C GLN A 170 -2.80 -5.34 -6.33
N TYR A 171 -4.11 -5.08 -6.38
CA TYR A 171 -4.63 -3.74 -6.17
C TYR A 171 -4.89 -3.47 -4.68
N GLN A 172 -4.58 -2.25 -4.24
CA GLN A 172 -5.11 -1.62 -3.04
C GLN A 172 -5.76 -0.29 -3.45
N GLY A 173 -7.07 -0.18 -3.31
CA GLY A 173 -7.86 0.90 -3.89
C GLY A 173 -7.73 0.94 -5.42
N GLU A 174 -7.28 2.09 -5.94
CA GLU A 174 -6.97 2.28 -7.36
C GLU A 174 -5.49 2.01 -7.70
N GLU A 175 -4.64 1.80 -6.69
CA GLU A 175 -3.20 1.65 -6.88
C GLU A 175 -2.82 0.19 -7.15
N LEU A 176 -1.98 -0.03 -8.18
CA LEU A 176 -1.51 -1.35 -8.57
C LEU A 176 -0.13 -1.62 -7.98
N TYR A 177 -0.02 -2.69 -7.21
CA TYR A 177 1.23 -3.14 -6.62
C TYR A 177 1.78 -4.35 -7.36
N GLY A 178 3.08 -4.36 -7.61
CA GLY A 178 3.82 -5.50 -8.15
C GLY A 178 4.74 -6.14 -7.10
N GLU A 179 4.91 -7.46 -7.14
CA GLU A 179 5.79 -8.18 -6.22
C GLU A 179 7.23 -7.68 -6.35
N LEU A 180 7.80 -7.20 -5.24
CA LEU A 180 9.09 -6.53 -5.21
C LEU A 180 10.23 -7.38 -5.75
N THR A 181 10.21 -8.70 -5.49
CA THR A 181 11.25 -9.62 -5.99
C THR A 181 11.20 -9.72 -7.52
N ALA A 182 9.99 -9.87 -8.10
CA ALA A 182 9.82 -9.94 -9.54
C ALA A 182 10.18 -8.61 -10.23
N VAL A 183 9.84 -7.47 -9.59
CA VAL A 183 10.30 -6.15 -10.03
C VAL A 183 11.83 -6.08 -10.03
N ALA A 184 12.47 -6.48 -8.93
CA ALA A 184 13.93 -6.46 -8.83
C ALA A 184 14.58 -7.27 -9.96
N ASP A 185 14.09 -8.48 -10.19
CA ASP A 185 14.58 -9.36 -11.24
C ASP A 185 14.39 -8.75 -12.64
N ALA A 186 13.25 -8.12 -12.91
CA ALA A 186 12.95 -7.46 -14.18
C ALA A 186 13.92 -6.33 -14.53
N PHE A 187 14.36 -5.58 -13.51
CA PHE A 187 15.39 -4.54 -13.63
C PHE A 187 16.83 -5.07 -13.53
N GLY A 188 17.02 -6.37 -13.26
CA GLY A 188 18.34 -6.94 -12.98
C GLY A 188 18.96 -6.44 -11.66
N TYR A 189 18.11 -6.01 -10.73
CA TYR A 189 18.51 -5.55 -9.40
C TYR A 189 18.64 -6.75 -8.45
N ARG A 190 19.54 -6.64 -7.47
CA ARG A 190 19.66 -7.63 -6.40
C ARG A 190 18.91 -7.16 -5.16
N LEU A 191 17.88 -7.90 -4.75
CA LEU A 191 17.22 -7.69 -3.45
C LEU A 191 18.02 -8.38 -2.32
N THR A 192 18.41 -7.63 -1.31
CA THR A 192 19.10 -8.14 -0.10
C THR A 192 18.45 -7.61 1.16
N TYR A 193 18.51 -8.36 2.26
CA TYR A 193 18.04 -7.92 3.57
C TYR A 193 19.24 -7.83 4.52
N GLU A 194 19.48 -6.65 5.10
CA GLU A 194 20.61 -6.35 5.99
C GLU A 194 20.11 -5.73 7.31
N THR A 195 20.89 -5.73 8.39
CA THR A 195 20.49 -5.07 9.65
C THR A 195 20.25 -3.57 9.43
N ALA A 196 19.16 -3.02 9.97
CA ALA A 196 18.80 -1.63 9.77
C ALA A 196 19.91 -0.67 10.27
N PRO A 197 20.31 0.35 9.48
CA PRO A 197 21.46 1.19 9.81
C PRO A 197 21.26 2.20 10.95
N TYR A 198 20.06 2.29 11.55
CA TYR A 198 19.70 3.35 12.52
C TYR A 198 19.07 2.85 13.82
N GLY A 199 19.60 1.79 14.43
CA GLY A 199 19.22 1.38 15.79
C GLY A 199 17.77 0.95 16.00
N GLY A 200 16.96 0.91 14.94
CA GLY A 200 15.66 0.26 14.95
C GLY A 200 15.83 -1.25 15.02
N GLU A 201 15.07 -1.91 15.88
CA GLU A 201 14.97 -3.36 15.88
C GLU A 201 14.42 -3.82 14.52
N GLY A 202 15.22 -4.53 13.71
CA GLY A 202 14.75 -5.04 12.42
C GLY A 202 15.83 -5.33 11.37
N THR A 203 15.39 -5.95 10.28
CA THR A 203 16.15 -6.07 9.02
C THR A 203 15.62 -5.00 8.05
N ALA A 204 16.40 -4.61 7.04
CA ALA A 204 16.03 -3.65 6.01
C ALA A 204 16.33 -4.24 4.64
N GLY A 205 15.37 -4.13 3.71
CA GLY A 205 15.52 -4.55 2.33
C GLY A 205 16.35 -3.53 1.55
N TYR A 206 17.11 -3.98 0.56
CA TYR A 206 17.88 -3.16 -0.36
C TYR A 206 17.77 -3.73 -1.78
N LEU A 207 17.38 -2.91 -2.75
CA LEU A 207 17.54 -3.18 -4.17
C LEU A 207 18.90 -2.64 -4.63
N THR A 208 19.78 -3.49 -5.12
CA THR A 208 21.10 -3.09 -5.62
C THR A 208 21.10 -3.10 -7.13
N GLN A 209 21.29 -1.94 -7.76
CA GLN A 209 21.39 -1.79 -9.20
C GLN A 209 22.65 -2.48 -9.76
N PRO A 210 22.72 -2.78 -11.08
CA PRO A 210 23.90 -3.40 -11.69
C PRO A 210 25.19 -2.58 -11.54
N ASN A 211 25.06 -1.25 -11.39
CA ASN A 211 26.17 -0.33 -11.14
C ASN A 211 26.66 -0.33 -9.67
N GLY A 212 26.06 -1.15 -8.79
CA GLY A 212 26.38 -1.25 -7.37
C GLY A 212 25.67 -0.26 -6.45
N ARG A 213 24.84 0.65 -7.00
CA ARG A 213 24.05 1.60 -6.20
C ARG A 213 22.96 0.86 -5.43
N LYS A 214 22.93 1.04 -4.11
CA LYS A 214 21.88 0.52 -3.23
C LYS A 214 20.71 1.49 -3.15
N ILE A 215 19.52 0.93 -3.16
CA ILE A 215 18.23 1.56 -2.96
C ILE A 215 17.67 0.87 -1.71
N LEU A 216 17.47 1.59 -0.60
CA LEU A 216 16.77 1.04 0.57
C LEU A 216 15.38 0.56 0.12
N ALA A 217 14.75 -0.42 0.77
CA ALA A 217 13.45 -0.98 0.38
C ALA A 217 12.56 -1.39 1.58
N TRP A 218 12.90 -0.98 2.80
CA TRP A 218 12.12 -1.28 4.01
C TRP A 218 11.91 0.00 4.79
N TYR A 219 10.66 0.28 5.16
CA TYR A 219 10.19 1.55 5.74
C TYR A 219 10.40 2.76 4.85
N SER A 220 11.25 2.64 3.83
CA SER A 220 11.32 3.45 2.64
C SER A 220 12.04 2.71 1.53
N VAL A 221 11.49 2.71 0.32
CA VAL A 221 12.40 2.73 -0.84
C VAL A 221 13.11 4.10 -0.82
N ARG A 222 14.40 4.22 -1.18
CA ARG A 222 14.96 5.54 -1.52
C ARG A 222 15.75 5.47 -2.82
N VAL A 223 15.21 6.02 -3.90
CA VAL A 223 15.95 6.19 -5.16
C VAL A 223 15.91 7.65 -5.56
N ASP A 224 17.09 8.15 -5.94
CA ASP A 224 17.26 9.56 -6.31
C ASP A 224 16.69 10.52 -5.27
N GLY A 225 16.86 10.16 -3.99
CA GLY A 225 16.37 10.89 -2.83
C GLY A 225 14.86 11.08 -2.80
N ILE A 226 14.10 10.15 -3.37
CA ILE A 226 12.66 10.05 -3.16
C ILE A 226 12.41 9.03 -2.06
N ASP A 227 11.72 9.40 -0.98
CA ASP A 227 11.36 8.49 0.11
C ASP A 227 10.03 7.78 -0.20
N PHE A 228 10.12 6.48 -0.40
CA PHE A 228 9.01 5.56 -0.62
C PHE A 228 8.68 4.88 0.69
N SER A 229 8.41 5.68 1.73
CA SER A 229 8.12 5.13 3.04
C SER A 229 6.89 4.22 3.03
N ASN A 230 6.88 3.23 3.92
CA ASN A 230 5.62 2.61 4.30
C ASN A 230 4.99 3.48 5.39
N ASN A 231 4.67 4.73 5.03
CA ASN A 231 3.88 5.61 5.87
C ASN A 231 2.43 5.65 5.33
N PRO A 232 1.44 5.99 6.17
CA PRO A 232 0.04 6.04 5.75
C PRO A 232 -0.22 6.98 4.57
N GLU A 233 0.66 7.98 4.36
CA GLU A 233 0.52 9.01 3.34
C GLU A 233 0.96 8.55 1.95
N THR A 234 1.96 7.67 1.85
CA THR A 234 2.54 7.24 0.56
C THR A 234 2.22 5.80 0.20
N ARG A 235 1.99 4.91 1.18
CA ARG A 235 1.62 3.48 1.01
C ARG A 235 2.42 2.74 -0.07
N SER A 236 3.66 3.13 -0.34
CA SER A 236 4.42 2.67 -1.52
C SER A 236 4.85 1.21 -1.47
N LEU A 237 4.91 0.62 -0.27
CA LEU A 237 5.27 -0.78 -0.01
C LEU A 237 4.23 -1.42 0.90
N ILE A 238 3.75 -2.59 0.51
CA ILE A 238 2.81 -3.39 1.30
C ILE A 238 3.32 -4.82 1.43
N LYS A 239 2.94 -5.49 2.53
CA LYS A 239 3.18 -6.92 2.72
C LYS A 239 1.88 -7.67 2.62
N LEU A 240 1.83 -8.65 1.72
CA LEU A 240 0.67 -9.51 1.52
C LEU A 240 1.12 -10.95 1.28
N HIS A 241 0.49 -11.90 1.95
CA HIS A 241 0.81 -13.32 1.87
C HIS A 241 2.30 -13.61 2.13
N GLY A 242 2.89 -12.85 3.05
CA GLY A 242 4.31 -12.94 3.40
C GLY A 242 5.27 -12.42 2.34
N ARG A 243 4.78 -11.80 1.26
CA ARG A 243 5.57 -11.21 0.17
C ARG A 243 5.52 -9.69 0.24
N ASP A 244 6.59 -9.06 -0.20
CA ASP A 244 6.69 -7.60 -0.32
C ASP A 244 6.21 -7.18 -1.71
N PHE A 245 5.35 -6.16 -1.78
CA PHE A 245 4.84 -5.58 -3.01
C PHE A 245 5.07 -4.07 -3.02
N ILE A 246 5.36 -3.51 -4.20
CA ILE A 246 5.65 -2.09 -4.42
C ILE A 246 4.65 -1.48 -5.38
N SER A 247 4.19 -0.26 -5.09
CA SER A 247 3.33 0.52 -6.00
C SER A 247 4.04 0.77 -7.32
N MET A 248 3.37 0.44 -8.42
CA MET A 248 3.95 0.51 -9.75
C MET A 248 3.99 1.93 -10.30
N SER A 249 3.01 2.78 -9.93
CA SER A 249 3.01 4.20 -10.30
C SER A 249 4.15 4.93 -9.59
N ILE A 250 4.25 4.75 -8.27
CA ILE A 250 5.26 5.36 -7.43
C ILE A 250 6.68 4.89 -7.84
N LEU A 251 6.85 3.60 -8.15
CA LEU A 251 8.11 3.07 -8.68
C LEU A 251 8.48 3.69 -10.04
N ALA A 252 7.50 3.93 -10.91
CA ALA A 252 7.76 4.55 -12.20
C ALA A 252 8.26 5.98 -12.03
N ASP A 253 7.58 6.76 -11.18
CA ASP A 253 7.98 8.11 -10.83
C ASP A 253 9.39 8.12 -10.22
N ALA A 254 9.69 7.15 -9.34
CA ALA A 254 11.00 6.96 -8.75
C ALA A 254 12.14 6.84 -9.75
N LEU A 255 11.88 6.06 -10.80
CA LEU A 255 12.87 5.69 -11.80
C LEU A 255 12.87 6.67 -12.97
N HIS A 256 12.04 7.73 -12.91
CA HIS A 256 11.77 8.62 -14.04
C HIS A 256 11.33 7.83 -15.27
N MET A 257 10.28 7.04 -15.11
CA MET A 257 9.70 6.21 -16.15
C MET A 257 8.22 6.55 -16.30
N TYR A 258 7.71 6.48 -17.53
CA TYR A 258 6.28 6.46 -17.76
C TYR A 258 5.70 5.12 -17.33
N TYR A 259 4.63 5.21 -16.55
CA TYR A 259 3.76 4.10 -16.20
C TYR A 259 2.57 4.02 -17.15
N ALA A 260 2.31 2.84 -17.69
CA ALA A 260 1.07 2.54 -18.40
C ALA A 260 0.58 1.14 -18.04
N GLU A 261 -0.72 1.02 -17.76
CA GLU A 261 -1.38 -0.24 -17.45
C GLU A 261 -2.35 -0.61 -18.56
N ASP A 262 -2.16 -1.79 -19.15
CA ASP A 262 -3.13 -2.46 -20.02
C ASP A 262 -3.69 -3.67 -19.29
N SER A 263 -4.75 -3.43 -18.51
CA SER A 263 -5.37 -4.45 -17.68
C SER A 263 -5.99 -5.60 -18.51
N GLU A 264 -6.50 -5.30 -19.72
CA GLU A 264 -7.08 -6.31 -20.63
C GLU A 264 -6.01 -7.28 -21.15
N ALA A 265 -4.87 -6.74 -21.57
CA ALA A 265 -3.73 -7.54 -22.00
C ALA A 265 -2.96 -8.16 -20.82
N GLY A 266 -3.15 -7.67 -19.59
CA GLY A 266 -2.39 -8.11 -18.43
C GLY A 266 -0.93 -7.62 -18.48
N ILE A 267 -0.71 -6.41 -19.00
CA ILE A 267 0.63 -5.83 -19.21
C ILE A 267 0.75 -4.52 -18.45
N ILE A 268 1.81 -4.38 -17.68
CA ILE A 268 2.28 -3.12 -17.12
C ILE A 268 3.50 -2.71 -17.93
N THR A 269 3.55 -1.49 -18.47
CA THR A 269 4.71 -1.01 -19.22
C THR A 269 5.39 0.11 -18.45
N LEU A 270 6.69 -0.07 -18.21
CA LEU A 270 7.56 1.00 -17.73
C LEU A 270 8.51 1.41 -18.87
N THR A 271 8.40 2.67 -19.29
CA THR A 271 9.24 3.22 -20.36
C THR A 271 10.11 4.32 -19.79
N PRO A 272 11.45 4.29 -19.96
CA PRO A 272 12.30 5.40 -19.53
C PRO A 272 11.78 6.74 -20.05
N ASP A 273 11.66 7.73 -19.17
CA ASP A 273 11.37 9.08 -19.61
C ASP A 273 12.64 9.67 -20.23
N THR A 274 12.67 9.69 -21.57
CA THR A 274 13.77 10.28 -22.33
C THR A 274 13.56 11.77 -22.59
N ARG A 275 12.49 12.39 -22.05
CA ARG A 275 12.30 13.83 -22.16
C ARG A 275 13.32 14.54 -21.27
N ASN A 276 14.02 15.50 -21.87
CA ASN A 276 14.87 16.43 -21.14
C ASN A 276 14.01 17.54 -20.51
N GLU A 277 13.23 17.21 -19.48
CA GLU A 277 12.44 18.21 -18.77
C GLU A 277 13.33 19.01 -17.82
N GLU A 278 13.25 20.34 -17.93
CA GLU A 278 13.96 21.26 -17.04
C GLU A 278 13.06 21.55 -15.83
N CYS A 279 13.42 21.01 -14.67
CA CYS A 279 12.65 21.19 -13.45
C CYS A 279 13.25 22.35 -12.62
N PRO A 280 12.43 23.32 -12.18
CA PRO A 280 12.91 24.36 -11.27
C PRO A 280 13.14 23.80 -9.86
N ILE A 281 14.20 24.25 -9.19
CA ILE A 281 14.39 24.03 -7.75
C ILE A 281 13.81 25.21 -6.98
N ILE A 282 12.91 24.95 -6.03
CA ILE A 282 12.34 25.94 -5.12
C ILE A 282 12.82 25.64 -3.69
N PHE A 283 13.33 26.63 -2.97
CA PHE A 283 13.77 26.47 -1.58
C PHE A 283 12.73 27.01 -0.61
N HIS A 284 12.48 26.29 0.50
CA HIS A 284 11.62 26.72 1.60
C HIS A 284 12.39 26.68 2.93
N ASP A 285 12.20 27.71 3.77
CA ASP A 285 12.65 27.71 5.16
C ASP A 285 11.49 27.24 6.06
N PRO A 286 11.60 26.11 6.78
CA PRO A 286 10.53 25.59 7.63
C PRO A 286 10.19 26.49 8.83
N ALA A 287 11.06 27.45 9.20
CA ALA A 287 10.84 28.34 10.34
C ALA A 287 10.16 29.67 9.97
N ASP A 288 10.00 29.98 8.68
CA ASP A 288 9.47 31.25 8.20
C ASP A 288 7.98 31.13 7.84
N THR A 289 7.12 31.72 8.67
CA THR A 289 5.66 31.78 8.46
C THR A 289 5.23 33.02 7.67
N SER A 290 6.16 33.85 7.19
CA SER A 290 5.83 35.05 6.42
C SER A 290 5.47 34.67 4.99
N SER A 291 4.46 35.34 4.42
CA SER A 291 4.01 35.12 3.02
C SER A 291 5.01 35.60 1.98
N ASP A 292 6.14 36.16 2.40
CA ASP A 292 7.19 36.68 1.55
C ASP A 292 8.25 35.60 1.37
N TYR A 293 7.84 34.55 0.66
CA TYR A 293 8.72 33.56 0.06
C TYR A 293 9.98 34.25 -0.45
N VAL A 294 11.16 33.71 -0.13
CA VAL A 294 12.34 33.96 -0.97
C VAL A 294 12.04 33.32 -2.31
N LYS A 295 11.29 34.02 -3.16
CA LYS A 295 11.10 33.71 -4.57
C LYS A 295 12.45 33.94 -5.22
N THR A 296 13.35 32.98 -5.10
CA THR A 296 14.21 32.73 -6.26
C THR A 296 13.23 32.37 -7.37
N PRO A 297 13.11 33.19 -8.43
CA PRO A 297 12.17 32.87 -9.50
C PRO A 297 12.51 31.48 -10.02
N ALA A 298 11.51 30.66 -10.32
CA ALA A 298 11.68 29.31 -10.85
C ALA A 298 12.63 29.24 -12.07
N SER A 299 12.90 30.38 -12.73
CA SER A 299 13.89 30.51 -13.80
C SER A 299 15.36 30.38 -13.37
N SER A 300 15.66 30.56 -12.09
CA SER A 300 17.03 30.81 -11.62
C SER A 300 17.84 29.55 -11.30
N ILE A 301 17.23 28.42 -10.91
CA ILE A 301 17.92 27.17 -10.64
C ILE A 301 17.15 26.03 -11.30
N LYS A 302 17.76 25.35 -12.27
CA LYS A 302 17.12 24.29 -13.06
C LYS A 302 17.95 23.02 -13.07
N ILE A 303 17.30 21.87 -12.95
CA ILE A 303 17.90 20.56 -13.13
C ILE A 303 17.29 19.83 -14.32
N ARG A 304 18.08 18.98 -14.95
CA ARG A 304 17.67 18.05 -16.02
C ARG A 304 18.03 16.64 -15.60
N TYR A 305 17.12 15.69 -15.74
CA TYR A 305 17.47 14.27 -15.58
C TYR A 305 17.95 13.69 -16.91
N GLN A 306 19.18 13.20 -16.97
CA GLN A 306 19.78 12.63 -18.16
C GLN A 306 20.74 11.50 -17.79
N ASN A 307 20.66 10.36 -18.49
CA ASN A 307 21.53 9.19 -18.28
C ASN A 307 21.61 8.68 -16.82
N GLY A 308 20.50 8.73 -16.09
CA GLY A 308 20.46 8.28 -14.69
C GLY A 308 21.08 9.26 -13.69
N ARG A 309 21.24 10.54 -14.06
CA ARG A 309 21.80 11.59 -13.22
C ARG A 309 21.05 12.90 -13.42
N TYR A 310 21.00 13.72 -12.38
CA TYR A 310 20.54 15.10 -12.50
C TYR A 310 21.72 16.01 -12.84
N GLU A 311 21.56 16.81 -13.88
CA GLU A 311 22.50 17.85 -14.27
C GLU A 311 21.90 19.20 -13.91
N LEU A 312 22.66 20.04 -13.21
CA LEU A 312 22.31 21.44 -13.03
C LEU A 312 22.57 22.18 -14.35
N ILE A 313 21.53 22.76 -14.93
CA ILE A 313 21.58 23.35 -16.27
C ILE A 313 21.39 24.88 -16.28
N GLY A 314 21.13 25.49 -15.13
CA GLY A 314 21.10 26.94 -15.00
C GLY A 314 21.19 27.39 -13.53
N MET A 315 22.08 28.34 -13.26
CA MET A 315 22.07 29.23 -12.10
C MET A 315 22.13 30.67 -12.61
N GLU A 316 21.01 31.38 -12.67
CA GLU A 316 21.05 32.82 -12.97
C GLU A 316 21.56 33.58 -11.74
N GLU A 317 22.64 34.36 -11.91
CA GLU A 317 23.26 35.13 -10.83
C GLU A 317 22.31 36.21 -10.29
N TYR A 318 21.57 35.90 -9.23
CA TYR A 318 20.92 36.92 -8.41
C TYR A 318 21.88 37.43 -7.34
N GLY A 319 22.51 38.57 -7.60
CA GLY A 319 23.26 39.36 -6.62
C GLY A 319 24.38 38.60 -5.91
N VAL A 320 25.63 38.99 -6.20
CA VAL A 320 26.93 38.45 -5.74
C VAL A 320 27.02 37.88 -4.29
N HIS A 321 26.13 38.26 -3.37
CA HIS A 321 26.08 37.71 -2.02
C HIS A 321 25.32 36.36 -1.89
N THR A 322 24.24 36.14 -2.63
CA THR A 322 23.41 34.92 -2.51
C THR A 322 24.11 33.72 -3.18
N ILE A 323 24.83 33.94 -4.28
CA ILE A 323 25.41 32.86 -5.11
C ILE A 323 26.55 32.11 -4.40
N LYS A 324 27.36 32.81 -3.59
CA LYS A 324 28.52 32.20 -2.89
C LYS A 324 28.11 31.27 -1.75
N GLU A 325 27.00 31.54 -1.07
CA GLU A 325 26.48 30.66 -0.02
C GLU A 325 25.82 29.41 -0.62
N PHE A 326 25.10 29.55 -1.74
CA PHE A 326 24.46 28.42 -2.42
C PHE A 326 25.45 27.52 -3.18
N GLN A 327 26.46 28.07 -3.88
CA GLN A 327 27.50 27.25 -4.53
C GLN A 327 28.23 26.33 -3.55
N ASN A 328 28.43 26.78 -2.30
CA ASN A 328 29.04 25.96 -1.24
C ASN A 328 28.06 24.96 -0.61
N SER A 329 26.76 25.07 -0.89
CA SER A 329 25.70 24.20 -0.38
C SER A 329 25.40 23.03 -1.33
N PHE A 330 25.65 23.19 -2.62
CA PHE A 330 25.58 22.10 -3.60
C PHE A 330 26.92 21.35 -3.67
N TYR A 331 26.93 20.09 -3.22
CA TYR A 331 28.11 19.24 -3.32
C TYR A 331 28.18 18.61 -4.71
N PHE A 332 29.22 18.88 -5.49
CA PHE A 332 29.48 18.24 -6.78
C PHE A 332 30.56 17.17 -6.66
N ASP A 333 30.63 16.22 -7.59
CA ASP A 333 31.81 15.34 -7.68
C ASP A 333 32.96 16.06 -8.41
N GLU A 334 34.11 15.41 -8.49
CA GLU A 334 35.29 15.90 -9.20
C GLU A 334 35.05 16.14 -10.69
N SER A 335 33.98 15.57 -11.25
CA SER A 335 33.55 15.78 -12.64
C SER A 335 32.49 16.88 -12.79
N GLY A 336 32.15 17.58 -11.70
CA GLY A 336 31.15 18.65 -11.70
C GLY A 336 29.70 18.16 -11.71
N ASN A 337 29.44 16.86 -11.48
CA ASN A 337 28.08 16.33 -11.45
C ASN A 337 27.46 16.47 -10.06
N PHE A 338 26.18 16.79 -10.06
CA PHE A 338 25.34 16.86 -8.89
C PHE A 338 24.45 15.61 -8.80
N THR A 339 24.24 15.05 -7.61
CA THR A 339 23.37 13.87 -7.43
C THR A 339 22.39 14.17 -6.32
N LEU A 340 21.19 13.56 -6.33
CA LEU A 340 20.21 13.88 -5.30
C LEU A 340 20.65 13.43 -3.88
N ASP A 341 21.51 12.42 -3.79
CA ASP A 341 22.22 12.06 -2.55
C ASP A 341 23.11 13.19 -2.00
N LYS A 342 23.58 14.09 -2.87
CA LYS A 342 24.32 15.29 -2.48
C LYS A 342 23.39 16.45 -2.13
N MET A 343 22.13 16.46 -2.59
CA MET A 343 21.08 17.35 -2.05
C MET A 343 20.75 16.99 -0.60
N ASN A 344 20.73 15.71 -0.22
CA ASN A 344 20.43 15.25 1.14
C ASN A 344 21.31 15.91 2.24
N LYS A 345 22.45 16.52 1.87
CA LYS A 345 23.34 17.23 2.79
C LYS A 345 22.93 18.69 3.03
N PHE A 346 21.87 19.19 2.39
CA PHE A 346 21.28 20.49 2.68
C PHE A 346 20.58 20.46 4.05
N LYS A 347 20.92 21.41 4.92
CA LYS A 347 20.23 21.64 6.20
C LYS A 347 19.05 22.61 6.03
N GLY A 348 18.07 22.27 5.17
CA GLY A 348 16.85 23.07 4.93
C GLY A 348 15.83 22.36 4.03
N GLU A 349 14.56 22.83 4.02
CA GLU A 349 13.49 22.23 3.21
C GLU A 349 13.59 22.66 1.72
N ALA A 350 14.31 21.91 0.90
CA ALA A 350 14.22 22.06 -0.56
C ALA A 350 12.94 21.42 -1.10
N ARG A 351 12.28 22.05 -2.08
CA ARG A 351 11.16 21.53 -2.89
C ARG A 351 11.54 21.48 -4.38
N LEU A 352 11.65 20.28 -4.96
CA LEU A 352 11.84 20.13 -6.41
C LEU A 352 10.51 19.93 -7.11
N LEU A 353 10.18 20.79 -8.07
CA LEU A 353 8.91 20.75 -8.78
C LEU A 353 9.03 19.88 -10.03
N PHE A 354 8.39 18.71 -10.01
CA PHE A 354 8.31 17.83 -11.16
C PHE A 354 6.90 17.99 -11.78
N ASP A 355 6.89 18.43 -13.04
CA ASP A 355 5.71 18.63 -13.89
C ASP A 355 4.42 19.10 -13.18
N HIS A 356 4.43 20.36 -12.74
CA HIS A 356 3.28 21.17 -12.27
C HIS A 356 2.47 20.62 -11.07
N ASN A 357 2.65 19.37 -10.67
CA ASN A 357 1.78 18.65 -9.75
C ASN A 357 2.50 18.01 -8.56
N TYR A 358 3.83 17.85 -8.59
CA TYR A 358 4.56 17.16 -7.53
C TYR A 358 5.79 17.94 -7.03
N TYR A 359 6.01 17.95 -5.70
CA TYR A 359 7.15 18.62 -5.04
C TYR A 359 7.94 17.64 -4.17
N LEU A 360 9.27 17.62 -4.28
CA LEU A 360 10.15 16.84 -3.40
C LEU A 360 10.55 17.65 -2.14
N LEU A 361 9.91 17.44 -0.99
CA LEU A 361 10.17 18.13 0.28
C LEU A 361 11.32 17.52 1.09
N SER A 362 12.42 18.24 1.32
CA SER A 362 13.50 17.83 2.23
C SER A 362 13.13 18.04 3.70
N ARG A 363 12.67 17.04 4.46
CA ARG A 363 12.58 17.15 5.92
C ARG A 363 13.88 16.69 6.59
N ASN A 364 14.08 17.08 7.85
CA ASN A 364 15.29 16.84 8.67
C ASN A 364 15.81 15.38 8.71
N GLU A 365 15.07 14.39 8.16
CA GLU A 365 15.41 12.97 8.13
C GLU A 365 15.20 12.29 6.74
N GLY A 366 14.84 13.04 5.67
CA GLY A 366 14.58 12.49 4.32
C GLY A 366 13.63 13.33 3.46
N TYR A 367 13.30 12.87 2.25
CA TYR A 367 12.52 13.62 1.25
C TYR A 367 11.13 13.05 0.98
N VAL A 368 10.04 13.82 1.04
CA VAL A 368 8.66 13.33 0.71
C VAL A 368 8.15 13.99 -0.56
N PHE A 369 7.55 13.22 -1.49
CA PHE A 369 6.77 13.82 -2.58
C PHE A 369 5.37 14.19 -2.10
N SER A 370 4.97 15.46 -2.30
CA SER A 370 3.61 15.95 -2.04
C SER A 370 3.02 16.52 -3.33
N ASN A 371 1.71 16.33 -3.48
CA ASN A 371 0.89 16.93 -4.52
C ASN A 371 0.83 18.46 -4.35
N ALA A 372 0.77 19.22 -5.44
CA ALA A 372 0.56 20.68 -5.45
C ALA A 372 -0.60 21.21 -4.59
N SER A 373 -1.53 20.35 -4.16
CA SER A 373 -2.67 20.67 -3.33
C SER A 373 -2.51 20.33 -1.83
N GLY A 374 -1.34 19.85 -1.39
CA GLY A 374 -1.01 19.65 0.04
C GLY A 374 -0.44 18.28 0.34
#